data_AF-A0A4R6S186-F1
#
_entry.id   AF-A0A4R6S186-F1
#
_cell.length_a   1.000
_cell.length_b   1.000
_cell.length_c   1.000
_cell.angle_alpha   90.00
_cell.angle_beta   90.00
_cell.angle_gamma   90.00
#
_symmetry.space_group_name_H-M   'P 1'
#
loop_
_entity.id
_entity.type
_entity.pdbx_description
1 polymer ?
#
loop_
_entity_poly.entity_id
_entity_poly.type
_entity_poly.pdbx_seq_one_letter_code
_entity_poly.pdbx_strand_id
1 'polypeptide(L)'
;MRVLFAALAAHGHVHPSIPLAIAARRAGHEVLFAAGPRFLPVLRSAGLDATPAGMELPDALDVVLSRDGASLGRDEVLGRMIGEILPHRWATDLAPLVASFRPDLIVRDAGTLGAGLAGRVAGIPVLCHGFGRVSADPIGAAMVAAFTACAAGFGVPGLTVLTGEPFLDVCPESVQAKDFLARDGRIPLRPVAWSQPGPVPGWLRERDRARPLVYVTLGTAYADAELLRTAVLATAAVAVDVVVATGPAVSPAELGALPDSVRVSPWLPQARLWRHVDLVVHHGGSGTMLGAFAAGVPQLVLPQGSDQFANAEAVHAAGAGARLLGADADRDAITGRVRDLLADEAARTAAGRLAAEIAAMPSPADLAARLPELAR
;
A
#
# COMPACT_ATOMS: atom_id res chain seq x y z
N MET A 1 -23.39 11.74 -7.42
CA MET A 1 -22.81 12.59 -6.36
C MET A 1 -21.38 12.95 -6.75
N ARG A 2 -20.81 13.94 -6.07
CA ARG A 2 -19.43 14.40 -6.22
C ARG A 2 -18.57 13.77 -5.14
N VAL A 3 -17.56 13.01 -5.53
CA VAL A 3 -16.68 12.28 -4.63
C VAL A 3 -15.26 12.80 -4.80
N LEU A 4 -14.70 13.35 -3.73
CA LEU A 4 -13.30 13.79 -3.69
C LEU A 4 -12.45 12.68 -3.07
N PHE A 5 -11.60 12.07 -3.88
CA PHE A 5 -10.57 11.16 -3.38
C PHE A 5 -9.34 11.96 -2.97
N ALA A 6 -8.70 11.58 -1.86
CA ALA A 6 -7.47 12.19 -1.38
C ALA A 6 -6.49 11.08 -0.95
N ALA A 7 -5.30 11.04 -1.55
CA ALA A 7 -4.29 10.07 -1.18
C ALA A 7 -2.90 10.69 -0.99
N LEU A 8 -2.20 10.24 0.05
CA LEU A 8 -0.83 10.60 0.35
C LEU A 8 0.02 10.29 -0.88
N ALA A 9 0.96 11.18 -1.18
CA ALA A 9 1.83 11.02 -2.33
C ALA A 9 2.81 9.87 -2.09
N ALA A 10 2.37 8.62 -2.26
CA ALA A 10 3.16 7.39 -2.22
C ALA A 10 2.42 6.27 -2.96
N HIS A 11 3.16 5.39 -3.65
CA HIS A 11 2.54 4.32 -4.46
C HIS A 11 1.61 3.43 -3.63
N GLY A 12 2.03 3.07 -2.42
CA GLY A 12 1.24 2.26 -1.48
C GLY A 12 -0.05 2.92 -0.98
N HIS A 13 -0.22 4.24 -1.15
CA HIS A 13 -1.42 4.97 -0.72
C HIS A 13 -2.32 5.32 -1.91
N VAL A 14 -1.72 5.75 -3.03
CA VAL A 14 -2.46 6.12 -4.25
C VAL A 14 -3.03 4.88 -4.94
N HIS A 15 -2.21 3.84 -5.17
CA HIS A 15 -2.62 2.70 -6.02
C HIS A 15 -3.82 1.92 -5.46
N PRO A 16 -3.91 1.64 -4.14
CA PRO A 16 -5.07 0.92 -3.59
C PRO A 16 -6.40 1.67 -3.76
N SER A 17 -6.36 3.01 -3.85
CA SER A 17 -7.55 3.85 -3.96
C SER A 17 -8.06 4.01 -5.40
N ILE A 18 -7.19 3.78 -6.41
CA ILE A 18 -7.54 3.94 -7.83
C ILE A 18 -8.70 3.03 -8.28
N PRO A 19 -8.73 1.72 -7.94
CA PRO A 19 -9.84 0.85 -8.34
C PRO A 19 -11.21 1.34 -7.89
N LEU A 20 -11.34 1.85 -6.65
CA LEU A 20 -12.59 2.41 -6.16
C LEU A 20 -12.94 3.73 -6.85
N ALA A 21 -11.97 4.61 -7.10
CA ALA A 21 -12.20 5.85 -7.84
C ALA A 21 -12.70 5.58 -9.28
N ILE A 22 -12.11 4.59 -9.96
CA ILE A 22 -12.58 4.15 -11.29
C ILE A 22 -14.00 3.60 -11.21
N ALA A 23 -14.29 2.77 -10.21
CA ALA A 23 -15.61 2.18 -10.01
C ALA A 23 -16.68 3.25 -9.71
N ALA A 24 -16.38 4.22 -8.85
CA ALA A 24 -17.24 5.36 -8.54
C ALA A 24 -17.58 6.16 -9.80
N ARG A 25 -16.59 6.46 -10.64
CA ARG A 25 -16.81 7.15 -11.91
C ARG A 25 -17.67 6.33 -12.87
N ARG A 26 -17.43 5.02 -12.97
CA ARG A 26 -18.25 4.11 -13.80
C ARG A 26 -19.68 3.98 -13.31
N ALA A 27 -19.91 4.14 -12.00
CA ALA A 27 -21.24 4.22 -11.40
C ALA A 27 -21.94 5.59 -11.64
N GLY A 28 -21.33 6.49 -12.41
CA GLY A 28 -21.91 7.80 -12.77
C GLY A 28 -21.67 8.89 -11.73
N HIS A 29 -20.75 8.70 -10.78
CA HIS A 29 -20.33 9.77 -9.88
C HIS A 29 -19.33 10.71 -10.58
N GLU A 30 -19.39 11.97 -10.21
CA GLU A 30 -18.36 12.95 -10.57
C GLU A 30 -17.20 12.78 -9.59
N VAL A 31 -16.03 12.40 -10.10
CA VAL A 31 -14.88 12.00 -9.28
C VAL A 31 -13.72 12.95 -9.54
N LEU A 32 -13.23 13.59 -8.48
CA LEU A 32 -11.99 14.34 -8.48
C LEU A 32 -10.97 13.65 -7.56
N PHE A 33 -9.74 13.47 -8.01
CA PHE A 33 -8.68 12.85 -7.22
C PHE A 33 -7.58 13.86 -6.87
N ALA A 34 -7.45 14.19 -5.60
CA ALA A 34 -6.40 15.01 -5.05
C ALA A 34 -5.20 14.16 -4.61
N ALA A 35 -4.00 14.49 -5.11
CA ALA A 35 -2.77 13.78 -4.77
C ALA A 35 -1.54 14.68 -5.01
N GLY A 36 -0.36 14.23 -4.53
CA GLY A 36 0.90 14.91 -4.83
C GLY A 36 1.17 15.00 -6.35
N PRO A 37 1.81 16.09 -6.84
CA PRO A 37 1.97 16.36 -8.27
C PRO A 37 2.55 15.20 -9.09
N ARG A 38 3.45 14.40 -8.50
CA ARG A 38 4.08 13.26 -9.18
C ARG A 38 3.11 12.15 -9.59
N PHE A 39 1.95 12.05 -8.93
CA PHE A 39 0.94 11.04 -9.22
C PHE A 39 -0.15 11.50 -10.20
N LEU A 40 -0.20 12.79 -10.55
CA LEU A 40 -1.24 13.29 -11.48
C LEU A 40 -1.18 12.61 -12.85
N PRO A 41 0.00 12.39 -13.48
CA PRO A 41 0.06 11.63 -14.74
C PRO A 41 -0.45 10.20 -14.59
N VAL A 42 -0.15 9.56 -13.45
CA VAL A 42 -0.58 8.19 -13.13
C VAL A 42 -2.10 8.11 -13.03
N LEU A 43 -2.72 9.03 -12.28
CA LEU A 43 -4.17 9.12 -12.12
C LEU A 43 -4.88 9.42 -13.46
N ARG A 44 -4.34 10.36 -14.25
CA ARG A 44 -4.85 10.68 -15.58
C ARG A 44 -4.73 9.51 -16.55
N SER A 45 -3.65 8.72 -16.48
CA SER A 45 -3.51 7.48 -17.27
C SER A 45 -4.55 6.41 -16.91
N ALA A 46 -5.06 6.43 -15.66
CA ALA A 46 -6.19 5.63 -15.22
C ALA A 46 -7.55 6.22 -15.66
N GLY A 47 -7.51 7.34 -16.37
CA GLY A 47 -8.64 8.12 -16.83
C GLY A 47 -9.28 9.01 -15.76
N LEU A 48 -8.68 9.18 -14.58
CA LEU A 48 -9.28 9.98 -13.50
C LEU A 48 -8.90 11.46 -13.65
N ASP A 49 -9.85 12.35 -13.34
CA ASP A 49 -9.55 13.76 -13.16
C ASP A 49 -8.72 13.94 -11.88
N ALA A 50 -7.60 14.65 -11.99
CA ALA A 50 -6.61 14.74 -10.94
C ALA A 50 -6.10 16.17 -10.73
N THR A 51 -6.07 16.58 -9.45
CA THR A 51 -5.63 17.91 -8.99
C THR A 51 -4.50 17.78 -7.96
N PRO A 52 -3.50 18.69 -7.97
CA PRO A 52 -2.47 18.69 -6.95
C PRO A 52 -3.05 19.03 -5.58
N ALA A 53 -2.63 18.31 -4.54
CA ALA A 53 -2.84 18.67 -3.15
C ALA A 53 -1.81 17.96 -2.26
N GLY A 54 -1.58 18.52 -1.07
CA GLY A 54 -0.70 17.93 -0.08
C GLY A 54 0.78 18.26 -0.32
N MET A 55 1.64 17.41 0.22
CA MET A 55 3.09 17.56 0.22
C MET A 55 3.77 16.21 0.12
N GLU A 56 4.95 16.18 -0.50
CA GLU A 56 5.75 14.97 -0.61
C GLU A 56 6.44 14.64 0.72
N LEU A 57 6.67 13.36 1.00
CA LEU A 57 7.31 12.93 2.26
C LEU A 57 8.70 13.57 2.51
N PRO A 58 9.59 13.68 1.50
CA PRO A 58 10.88 14.37 1.69
C PRO A 58 10.71 15.84 2.06
N ASP A 59 9.78 16.55 1.42
CA ASP A 59 9.52 17.96 1.73
C ASP A 59 9.02 18.14 3.16
N ALA A 60 8.16 17.24 3.64
CA ALA A 60 7.67 17.27 5.02
C ALA A 60 8.79 17.02 6.04
N LEU A 61 9.75 16.15 5.71
CA LEU A 61 10.93 15.91 6.53
C LEU A 61 11.80 17.17 6.59
N ASP A 62 12.07 17.82 5.45
CA ASP A 62 12.85 19.05 5.39
C ASP A 62 12.21 20.18 6.21
N VAL A 63 10.87 20.28 6.22
CA VAL A 63 10.14 21.24 7.05
C VAL A 63 10.36 20.96 8.55
N VAL A 64 10.31 19.71 8.99
CA VAL A 64 10.58 19.38 10.41
C VAL A 64 12.02 19.69 10.78
N LEU A 65 12.98 19.24 9.96
CA LEU A 65 14.40 19.45 10.25
C LEU A 65 14.79 20.93 10.26
N SER A 66 14.18 21.75 9.41
CA SER A 66 14.42 23.20 9.35
C SER A 66 13.78 23.98 10.51
N ARG A 67 12.62 23.53 11.02
CA ARG A 67 11.93 24.19 12.14
C ARG A 67 12.54 23.87 13.49
N ASP A 68 12.95 22.62 13.69
CA ASP A 68 13.16 22.07 15.03
C ASP A 68 14.60 21.56 15.27
N GLY A 69 15.43 21.58 14.22
CA GLY A 69 16.82 21.14 14.28
C GLY A 69 16.98 19.62 14.28
N ALA A 70 18.23 19.16 14.12
CA ALA A 70 18.57 17.74 13.99
C ALA A 70 18.58 16.95 15.32
N SER A 71 18.15 17.55 16.43
CA SER A 71 18.19 16.93 17.76
C SER A 71 16.99 16.04 18.09
N LEU A 72 15.97 16.01 17.24
CA LEU A 72 14.76 15.20 17.46
C LEU A 72 15.04 13.70 17.28
N GLY A 73 14.39 12.89 18.11
CA GLY A 73 14.34 11.45 17.91
C GLY A 73 13.55 11.08 16.65
N ARG A 74 13.81 9.89 16.08
CA ARG A 74 13.11 9.39 14.88
C ARG A 74 11.58 9.44 15.04
N ASP A 75 11.07 9.02 16.20
CA ASP A 75 9.63 8.94 16.47
C ASP A 75 8.98 10.33 16.59
N GLU A 76 9.72 11.31 17.09
CA GLU A 76 9.26 12.70 17.17
C GLU A 76 9.19 13.32 15.77
N VAL A 77 10.23 13.12 14.95
CA VAL A 77 10.25 13.57 13.55
C VAL A 77 9.05 12.98 12.80
N LEU A 78 8.86 11.67 12.90
CA LEU A 78 7.74 10.98 12.23
C LEU A 78 6.39 11.46 12.75
N GLY A 79 6.27 11.64 14.08
CA GLY A 79 5.08 12.14 14.73
C GLY A 79 4.69 13.53 14.25
N ARG A 80 5.64 14.43 14.05
CA ARG A 80 5.38 15.78 13.53
C ARG A 80 5.11 15.79 12.04
N MET A 81 5.83 15.01 11.24
CA MET A 81 5.55 14.88 9.81
C MET A 81 4.12 14.41 9.55
N ILE A 82 3.73 13.29 10.17
CA ILE A 82 2.43 12.64 9.92
C ILE A 82 1.31 13.30 10.72
N GLY A 83 1.59 13.80 11.92
CA GLY A 83 0.60 14.41 12.81
C GLY A 83 0.36 15.90 12.57
N GLU A 84 1.35 16.68 12.13
CA GLU A 84 1.24 18.14 12.05
C GLU A 84 1.43 18.66 10.63
N ILE A 85 2.60 18.41 10.02
CA ILE A 85 3.01 19.06 8.77
C ILE A 85 2.14 18.61 7.59
N LEU A 86 2.04 17.30 7.37
CA LEU A 86 1.21 16.75 6.29
C LEU A 86 -0.27 17.06 6.51
N PRO A 87 -0.87 16.84 7.71
CA PRO A 87 -2.28 17.13 7.91
C PRO A 87 -2.64 18.60 7.72
N HIS A 88 -1.82 19.52 8.25
CA HIS A 88 -2.04 20.96 8.07
C HIS A 88 -2.04 21.32 6.58
N ARG A 89 -1.03 20.82 5.83
CA ARG A 89 -0.93 21.11 4.39
C ARG A 89 -2.12 20.58 3.61
N TRP A 90 -2.51 19.33 3.86
CA TRP A 90 -3.68 18.73 3.22
C TRP A 90 -4.97 19.50 3.55
N ALA A 91 -5.19 19.84 4.82
CA ALA A 91 -6.39 20.58 5.22
C ALA A 91 -6.48 21.96 4.55
N THR A 92 -5.33 22.64 4.41
CA THR A 92 -5.23 23.95 3.73
C THR A 92 -5.49 23.83 2.22
N ASP A 93 -4.86 22.87 1.54
CA ASP A 93 -5.00 22.69 0.09
C ASP A 93 -6.42 22.23 -0.30
N LEU A 94 -7.09 21.47 0.58
CA LEU A 94 -8.44 20.96 0.30
C LEU A 94 -9.54 22.01 0.53
N ALA A 95 -9.33 23.03 1.37
CA ALA A 95 -10.32 24.06 1.60
C ALA A 95 -10.85 24.74 0.31
N PRO A 96 -9.99 25.25 -0.61
CA PRO A 96 -10.47 25.82 -1.88
C PRO A 96 -11.07 24.76 -2.83
N LEU A 97 -10.61 23.50 -2.76
CA LEU A 97 -11.18 22.41 -3.55
C LEU A 97 -12.60 22.08 -3.07
N VAL A 98 -12.81 22.03 -1.76
CA VAL A 98 -14.14 21.86 -1.15
C VAL A 98 -15.07 22.99 -1.56
N ALA A 99 -14.62 24.25 -1.56
CA ALA A 99 -15.44 25.39 -1.96
C ALA A 99 -15.84 25.34 -3.46
N SER A 100 -14.92 24.94 -4.34
CA SER A 100 -15.14 24.94 -5.79
C SER A 100 -15.86 23.69 -6.29
N PHE A 101 -15.35 22.50 -5.94
CA PHE A 101 -15.92 21.22 -6.33
C PHE A 101 -17.21 20.89 -5.57
N ARG A 102 -17.28 21.30 -4.28
CA ARG A 102 -18.38 21.02 -3.33
C ARG A 102 -18.68 19.51 -3.26
N PRO A 103 -17.72 18.68 -2.80
CA PRO A 103 -17.93 17.24 -2.73
C PRO A 103 -19.06 16.90 -1.77
N ASP A 104 -19.84 15.87 -2.13
CA ASP A 104 -20.86 15.29 -1.25
C ASP A 104 -20.23 14.23 -0.32
N LEU A 105 -19.03 13.74 -0.66
CA LEU A 105 -18.25 12.77 0.11
C LEU A 105 -16.75 12.95 -0.13
N ILE A 106 -15.94 12.80 0.92
CA ILE A 106 -14.48 12.67 0.84
C ILE A 106 -14.08 11.22 1.12
N VAL A 107 -13.33 10.60 0.21
CA VAL A 107 -12.68 9.31 0.43
C VAL A 107 -11.19 9.56 0.57
N ARG A 108 -10.68 9.45 1.80
CA ARG A 108 -9.26 9.70 2.10
C ARG A 108 -8.55 8.39 2.39
N ASP A 109 -7.31 8.24 1.97
CA ASP A 109 -6.52 7.08 2.39
C ASP A 109 -6.17 7.15 3.90
N ALA A 110 -5.84 6.01 4.50
CA ALA A 110 -5.54 5.89 5.92
C ALA A 110 -4.45 6.86 6.43
N GLY A 111 -3.48 7.23 5.58
CA GLY A 111 -2.38 8.14 5.90
C GLY A 111 -2.66 9.62 5.68
N THR A 112 -3.75 10.01 5.00
CA THR A 112 -4.06 11.42 4.71
C THR A 112 -5.04 12.00 5.73
N LEU A 113 -4.58 12.13 6.97
CA LEU A 113 -5.38 12.65 8.09
C LEU A 113 -5.94 14.05 7.85
N GLY A 114 -5.16 14.92 7.18
CA GLY A 114 -5.58 16.28 6.86
C GLY A 114 -6.79 16.37 5.93
N ALA A 115 -7.02 15.38 5.07
CA ALA A 115 -8.23 15.33 4.26
C ALA A 115 -9.47 14.99 5.07
N GLY A 116 -9.34 14.11 6.08
CA GLY A 116 -10.39 13.86 7.05
C GLY A 116 -10.71 15.12 7.88
N LEU A 117 -9.67 15.83 8.34
CA LEU A 117 -9.82 17.11 9.02
C LEU A 117 -10.55 18.15 8.13
N ALA A 118 -10.18 18.28 6.85
CA ALA A 118 -10.88 19.17 5.92
C ALA A 118 -12.37 18.83 5.79
N GLY A 119 -12.71 17.55 5.72
CA GLY A 119 -14.10 17.10 5.71
C GLY A 119 -14.85 17.49 6.98
N ARG A 120 -14.24 17.31 8.15
CA ARG A 120 -14.82 17.72 9.44
C ARG A 120 -15.07 19.23 9.52
N VAL A 121 -14.09 20.05 9.11
CA VAL A 121 -14.22 21.51 9.06
C VAL A 121 -15.37 21.93 8.14
N ALA A 122 -15.52 21.26 6.99
CA ALA A 122 -16.55 21.58 6.00
C ALA A 122 -17.92 20.94 6.27
N GLY A 123 -18.04 20.07 7.28
CA GLY A 123 -19.27 19.30 7.53
C GLY A 123 -19.57 18.26 6.43
N ILE A 124 -18.53 17.76 5.75
CA ILE A 124 -18.65 16.78 4.65
C ILE A 124 -18.33 15.37 5.21
N PRO A 125 -19.16 14.36 4.92
CA PRO A 125 -18.90 12.97 5.29
C PRO A 125 -17.54 12.47 4.77
N VAL A 126 -16.86 11.65 5.58
CA VAL A 126 -15.54 11.11 5.27
C VAL A 126 -15.54 9.59 5.41
N LEU A 127 -15.02 8.91 4.38
CA LEU A 127 -14.65 7.50 4.43
C LEU A 127 -13.13 7.36 4.45
N CYS A 128 -12.64 6.51 5.35
CA CYS A 128 -11.24 6.12 5.41
C CYS A 128 -10.99 4.89 4.54
N HIS A 129 -10.12 5.01 3.53
CA HIS A 129 -9.70 3.88 2.70
C HIS A 129 -8.41 3.26 3.25
N GLY A 130 -8.49 2.02 3.74
CA GLY A 130 -7.31 1.26 4.14
C GLY A 130 -6.41 0.92 2.95
N PHE A 131 -5.10 0.82 3.17
CA PHE A 131 -4.15 0.39 2.13
C PHE A 131 -3.58 -1.02 2.39
N GLY A 132 -3.99 -1.66 3.48
CA GLY A 132 -3.37 -2.87 3.99
C GLY A 132 -4.05 -3.44 5.22
N ARG A 133 -3.38 -4.42 5.84
CA ARG A 133 -3.71 -4.90 7.18
C ARG A 133 -3.52 -3.76 8.18
N VAL A 134 -4.43 -3.63 9.14
CA VAL A 134 -4.25 -2.68 10.23
C VAL A 134 -3.50 -3.40 11.34
N SER A 135 -2.25 -2.99 11.60
CA SER A 135 -1.51 -3.44 12.77
C SER A 135 -1.86 -2.57 13.97
N ALA A 136 -1.87 -3.19 15.16
CA ALA A 136 -1.93 -2.47 16.43
C ALA A 136 -0.59 -1.79 16.78
N ASP A 137 0.28 -1.54 15.78
CA ASP A 137 1.49 -0.77 16.01
C ASP A 137 1.06 0.53 16.67
N PRO A 138 1.60 0.86 17.86
CA PRO A 138 1.12 2.00 18.61
C PRO A 138 1.31 3.21 17.73
N ILE A 139 0.19 3.81 17.30
CA ILE A 139 0.24 5.11 16.66
C ILE A 139 0.98 5.99 17.65
N GLY A 140 2.17 6.44 17.26
CA GLY A 140 3.11 7.02 18.22
C GLY A 140 2.43 8.15 19.00
N ALA A 141 2.61 8.19 20.32
CA ALA A 141 2.00 9.21 21.16
C ALA A 141 2.30 10.64 20.63
N ALA A 142 3.49 10.83 20.05
CA ALA A 142 3.89 12.04 19.34
C ALA A 142 2.96 12.37 18.15
N MET A 143 2.63 11.38 17.31
CA MET A 143 1.69 11.55 16.18
C MET A 143 0.28 11.90 16.66
N VAL A 144 -0.22 11.21 17.69
CA VAL A 144 -1.56 11.47 18.27
C VAL A 144 -1.62 12.90 18.81
N ALA A 145 -0.62 13.30 19.61
CA ALA A 145 -0.55 14.63 20.20
C ALA A 145 -0.44 15.71 19.13
N ALA A 146 0.46 15.54 18.15
CA ALA A 146 0.67 16.48 17.05
C ALA A 146 -0.62 16.67 16.22
N PHE A 147 -1.31 15.59 15.87
CA PHE A 147 -2.56 15.69 15.11
C PHE A 147 -3.69 16.31 15.91
N THR A 148 -3.81 15.98 17.20
CA THR A 148 -4.83 16.58 18.06
C THR A 148 -4.63 18.10 18.16
N ALA A 149 -3.39 18.55 18.31
CA ALA A 149 -3.05 19.98 18.32
C ALA A 149 -3.32 20.63 16.95
N CYS A 150 -2.93 19.98 15.85
CA CYS A 150 -3.20 20.43 14.50
C CYS A 150 -4.71 20.64 14.28
N ALA A 151 -5.54 19.64 14.60
CA ALA A 151 -6.98 19.70 14.43
C ALA A 151 -7.65 20.80 15.27
N ALA A 152 -7.16 21.03 16.50
CA ALA A 152 -7.62 22.15 17.32
C ALA A 152 -7.34 23.52 16.65
N GLY A 153 -6.19 23.67 15.98
CA GLY A 153 -5.85 24.86 15.20
C GLY A 153 -6.79 25.13 14.01
N PHE A 154 -7.40 24.07 13.47
CA PHE A 154 -8.44 24.16 12.44
C PHE A 154 -9.87 24.26 13.00
N GLY A 155 -10.03 24.43 14.32
CA GLY A 155 -11.34 24.59 14.96
C GLY A 155 -12.09 23.28 15.21
N VAL A 156 -11.40 22.13 15.18
CA VAL A 156 -11.98 20.80 15.49
C VAL A 156 -11.29 20.19 16.73
N PRO A 157 -11.45 20.79 17.93
CA PRO A 157 -10.80 20.30 19.13
C PRO A 157 -11.29 18.89 19.50
N GLY A 158 -10.39 18.05 20.02
CA GLY A 158 -10.69 16.67 20.43
C GLY A 158 -10.69 15.64 19.29
N LEU A 159 -10.50 16.08 18.04
CA LEU A 159 -10.25 15.19 16.91
C LEU A 159 -8.88 14.52 17.07
N THR A 160 -8.83 13.19 17.02
CA THR A 160 -7.59 12.42 17.14
C THR A 160 -7.32 11.61 15.87
N VAL A 161 -6.21 10.88 15.79
CA VAL A 161 -5.95 9.98 14.64
C VAL A 161 -6.90 8.77 14.59
N LEU A 162 -7.71 8.55 15.63
CA LEU A 162 -8.57 7.37 15.83
C LEU A 162 -10.06 7.63 15.49
N THR A 163 -10.36 8.62 14.66
CA THR A 163 -11.61 9.40 14.58
C THR A 163 -12.93 8.74 14.19
N GLY A 164 -13.10 7.44 14.37
CA GLY A 164 -14.41 6.80 14.24
C GLY A 164 -15.03 6.88 12.84
N GLU A 165 -14.31 7.40 11.84
CA GLU A 165 -14.77 7.40 10.46
C GLU A 165 -15.00 5.95 10.03
N PRO A 166 -16.05 5.68 9.23
CA PRO A 166 -16.20 4.38 8.61
C PRO A 166 -14.96 4.03 7.80
N PHE A 167 -14.49 2.79 7.96
CA PHE A 167 -13.21 2.34 7.44
C PHE A 167 -13.42 1.25 6.39
N LEU A 168 -12.96 1.52 5.18
CA LEU A 168 -12.93 0.56 4.08
C LEU A 168 -11.74 -0.37 4.29
N ASP A 169 -12.02 -1.59 4.78
CA ASP A 169 -11.02 -2.61 5.08
C ASP A 169 -10.72 -3.46 3.84
N VAL A 170 -9.49 -3.35 3.36
CA VAL A 170 -9.00 -4.09 2.19
C VAL A 170 -8.28 -5.40 2.55
N CYS A 171 -8.18 -5.71 3.84
CA CYS A 171 -7.57 -6.93 4.33
C CYS A 171 -8.64 -8.03 4.50
N PRO A 172 -8.38 -9.28 4.07
CA PRO A 172 -9.25 -10.40 4.40
C PRO A 172 -9.30 -10.62 5.92
N GLU A 173 -10.45 -11.07 6.42
CA GLU A 173 -10.73 -11.19 7.85
C GLU A 173 -9.81 -12.22 8.51
N SER A 174 -9.50 -13.30 7.82
CA SER A 174 -8.64 -14.37 8.35
C SER A 174 -7.23 -13.93 8.72
N VAL A 175 -6.74 -12.82 8.17
CA VAL A 175 -5.38 -12.28 8.42
C VAL A 175 -5.38 -10.87 9.02
N GLN A 176 -6.56 -10.29 9.26
CA GLN A 176 -6.71 -8.98 9.91
C GLN A 176 -6.52 -9.09 11.43
N ALA A 177 -6.16 -7.98 12.09
CA ALA A 177 -6.09 -7.92 13.54
C ALA A 177 -7.49 -8.05 14.18
N LYS A 178 -7.64 -8.90 15.20
CA LYS A 178 -8.94 -9.26 15.81
C LYS A 178 -9.64 -8.07 16.47
N ASP A 179 -8.87 -7.20 17.11
CA ASP A 179 -9.33 -5.96 17.71
C ASP A 179 -9.86 -4.98 16.65
N PHE A 180 -9.20 -4.92 15.49
CA PHE A 180 -9.69 -4.13 14.36
C PHE A 180 -10.98 -4.70 13.76
N LEU A 181 -11.11 -6.03 13.68
CA LEU A 181 -12.35 -6.67 13.21
C LEU A 181 -13.56 -6.36 14.09
N ALA A 182 -13.34 -6.16 15.40
CA ALA A 182 -14.39 -5.82 16.36
C ALA A 182 -14.78 -4.33 16.34
N ARG A 183 -14.13 -3.50 15.52
CA ARG A 183 -14.39 -2.06 15.44
C ARG A 183 -15.69 -1.75 14.72
N ASP A 184 -16.46 -0.81 15.26
CA ASP A 184 -17.61 -0.23 14.58
C ASP A 184 -17.25 0.54 13.30
N GLY A 185 -18.17 0.55 12.34
CA GLY A 185 -17.99 1.28 11.07
C GLY A 185 -16.99 0.65 10.10
N ARG A 186 -16.52 -0.58 10.36
CA ARG A 186 -15.75 -1.35 9.40
C ARG A 186 -16.61 -1.76 8.20
N ILE A 187 -16.10 -1.55 6.99
CA ILE A 187 -16.75 -1.89 5.73
C ILE A 187 -15.77 -2.72 4.89
N PRO A 188 -15.99 -4.02 4.65
CA PRO A 188 -15.08 -4.81 3.84
C PRO A 188 -15.11 -4.36 2.36
N LEU A 189 -13.93 -4.25 1.76
CA LEU A 189 -13.72 -3.88 0.37
C LEU A 189 -12.66 -4.81 -0.23
N ARG A 190 -12.98 -5.48 -1.33
CA ARG A 190 -12.04 -6.37 -2.02
C ARG A 190 -10.80 -5.59 -2.50
N PRO A 191 -9.58 -5.96 -2.09
CA PRO A 191 -8.37 -5.36 -2.64
C PRO A 191 -8.26 -5.69 -4.13
N VAL A 192 -7.94 -4.69 -4.95
CA VAL A 192 -7.68 -4.87 -6.38
C VAL A 192 -6.29 -4.32 -6.69
N ALA A 193 -5.36 -5.21 -7.03
CA ALA A 193 -4.04 -4.79 -7.46
C ALA A 193 -4.16 -3.89 -8.69
N TRP A 194 -3.55 -2.71 -8.60
CA TRP A 194 -3.52 -1.75 -9.71
C TRP A 194 -2.09 -1.58 -10.24
N SER A 195 -1.97 -1.52 -11.55
CA SER A 195 -0.77 -1.07 -12.25
C SER A 195 -1.18 -0.22 -13.43
N GLN A 196 -0.31 0.69 -13.88
CA GLN A 196 -0.53 1.44 -15.11
C GLN A 196 -0.87 0.50 -16.28
N PRO A 197 -1.79 0.89 -17.18
CA PRO A 197 -2.04 0.15 -18.40
C PRO A 197 -0.78 0.01 -19.25
N GLY A 198 -0.49 -1.20 -19.73
CA GLY A 198 0.68 -1.45 -20.55
C GLY A 198 0.83 -2.94 -20.88
N PRO A 199 1.61 -3.28 -21.93
CA PRO A 199 1.86 -4.67 -22.27
C PRO A 199 2.69 -5.34 -21.18
N VAL A 200 2.33 -6.57 -20.86
CA VAL A 200 3.24 -7.48 -20.17
C VAL A 200 4.44 -7.76 -21.08
N PRO A 201 5.69 -7.77 -20.56
CA PRO A 201 6.89 -8.04 -21.37
C PRO A 201 6.76 -9.32 -22.21
N GLY A 202 7.20 -9.28 -23.47
CA GLY A 202 7.06 -10.39 -24.42
C GLY A 202 7.68 -11.70 -23.91
N TRP A 203 8.87 -11.61 -23.34
CA TRP A 203 9.59 -12.75 -22.74
C TRP A 203 8.76 -13.49 -21.68
N LEU A 204 7.89 -12.81 -20.93
CA LEU A 204 7.07 -13.46 -19.90
C LEU A 204 6.01 -14.38 -20.52
N ARG A 205 5.58 -14.09 -21.75
CA ARG A 205 4.64 -14.92 -22.53
C ARG A 205 5.36 -16.09 -23.21
N GLU A 206 6.60 -15.88 -23.62
CA GLU A 206 7.41 -16.83 -24.40
C GLU A 206 8.22 -17.80 -23.52
N ARG A 207 8.32 -17.56 -22.21
CA ARG A 207 9.08 -18.42 -21.30
C ARG A 207 8.56 -19.86 -21.30
N ASP A 208 9.46 -20.77 -20.94
CA ASP A 208 9.09 -22.13 -20.59
C ASP A 208 8.30 -22.15 -19.27
N ARG A 209 7.02 -22.53 -19.34
CA ARG A 209 6.15 -22.60 -18.15
C ARG A 209 6.39 -23.83 -17.28
N ALA A 210 7.23 -24.78 -17.72
CA ALA A 210 7.66 -25.89 -16.88
C ALA A 210 8.63 -25.43 -15.77
N ARG A 211 9.31 -24.28 -15.96
CA ARG A 211 10.15 -23.66 -14.94
C ARG A 211 9.31 -22.71 -14.07
N PRO A 212 9.37 -22.83 -12.74
CA PRO A 212 8.71 -21.87 -11.87
C PRO A 212 9.26 -20.46 -12.08
N LEU A 213 8.40 -19.46 -11.98
CA LEU A 213 8.76 -18.05 -12.00
C LEU A 213 8.64 -17.45 -10.59
N VAL A 214 9.76 -16.95 -10.08
CA VAL A 214 9.80 -16.26 -8.79
C VAL A 214 9.91 -14.75 -9.00
N TYR A 215 8.98 -14.01 -8.40
CA TYR A 215 9.01 -12.55 -8.39
C TYR A 215 9.75 -12.04 -7.16
N VAL A 216 10.77 -11.21 -7.33
CA VAL A 216 11.56 -10.62 -6.24
C VAL A 216 11.39 -9.10 -6.23
N THR A 217 10.99 -8.52 -5.10
CA THR A 217 10.88 -7.05 -4.95
C THR A 217 10.94 -6.58 -3.50
N LEU A 218 11.67 -5.50 -3.23
CA LEU A 218 11.67 -4.84 -1.92
C LEU A 218 10.74 -3.60 -1.87
N GLY A 219 9.87 -3.43 -2.86
CA GLY A 219 8.86 -2.36 -2.86
C GLY A 219 9.40 -1.03 -3.37
N THR A 220 8.82 0.07 -2.89
CA THR A 220 9.06 1.42 -3.43
C THR A 220 9.55 2.44 -2.41
N ALA A 221 9.70 2.06 -1.15
CA ALA A 221 9.95 3.00 -0.04
C ALA A 221 11.19 2.62 0.77
N TYR A 222 11.23 1.38 1.27
CA TYR A 222 12.40 0.82 1.94
C TYR A 222 13.16 -0.03 0.94
N ALA A 223 14.40 0.32 0.64
CA ALA A 223 15.19 -0.46 -0.28
C ALA A 223 16.62 -0.60 0.21
N ASP A 224 17.00 -1.85 0.41
CA ASP A 224 18.35 -2.29 0.70
C ASP A 224 18.86 -3.03 -0.54
N ALA A 225 19.82 -2.40 -1.24
CA ALA A 225 20.38 -2.95 -2.47
C ALA A 225 21.12 -4.28 -2.21
N GLU A 226 21.76 -4.42 -1.06
CA GLU A 226 22.50 -5.63 -0.67
C GLU A 226 21.54 -6.77 -0.38
N LEU A 227 20.48 -6.52 0.38
CA LEU A 227 19.42 -7.50 0.64
C LEU A 227 18.72 -7.90 -0.66
N LEU A 228 18.41 -6.93 -1.55
CA LEU A 228 17.78 -7.24 -2.84
C LEU A 228 18.68 -8.12 -3.69
N ARG A 229 19.97 -7.78 -3.80
CA ARG A 229 20.95 -8.60 -4.53
C ARG A 229 21.08 -9.99 -3.91
N THR A 230 21.13 -10.09 -2.59
CA THR A 230 21.19 -11.37 -1.87
C THR A 230 19.97 -12.23 -2.16
N ALA A 231 18.77 -11.66 -2.07
CA ALA A 231 17.53 -12.36 -2.37
C ALA A 231 17.47 -12.82 -3.83
N VAL A 232 17.89 -11.99 -4.79
CA VAL A 232 17.93 -12.33 -6.21
C VAL A 232 18.87 -13.50 -6.48
N LEU A 233 20.10 -13.44 -5.97
CA LEU A 233 21.10 -14.49 -6.19
C LEU A 233 20.72 -15.81 -5.50
N ALA A 234 20.21 -15.73 -4.26
CA ALA A 234 19.71 -16.89 -3.52
C ALA A 234 18.54 -17.57 -4.25
N THR A 235 17.59 -16.77 -4.75
CA THR A 235 16.45 -17.29 -5.53
C THR A 235 16.91 -17.96 -6.82
N ALA A 236 17.83 -17.31 -7.56
CA ALA A 236 18.34 -17.85 -8.83
C ALA A 236 19.10 -19.18 -8.68
N ALA A 237 19.60 -19.50 -7.48
CA ALA A 237 20.29 -20.76 -7.19
C ALA A 237 19.37 -21.99 -7.16
N VAL A 238 18.04 -21.81 -7.20
CA VAL A 238 17.04 -22.91 -7.12
C VAL A 238 16.53 -23.35 -8.51
N ALA A 239 17.29 -23.11 -9.58
CA ALA A 239 16.95 -23.51 -10.96
C ALA A 239 15.56 -23.01 -11.44
N VAL A 240 15.18 -21.80 -11.04
CA VAL A 240 13.95 -21.10 -11.44
C VAL A 240 14.24 -19.95 -12.40
N ASP A 241 13.19 -19.39 -13.00
CA ASP A 241 13.26 -18.08 -13.64
C ASP A 241 12.97 -16.99 -12.58
N VAL A 242 13.74 -15.92 -12.58
CA VAL A 242 13.61 -14.83 -11.60
C VAL A 242 13.28 -13.55 -12.32
N VAL A 243 12.22 -12.88 -11.86
CA VAL A 243 11.87 -11.54 -12.32
C VAL A 243 11.95 -10.56 -11.17
N VAL A 244 12.63 -9.44 -11.38
CA VAL A 244 12.97 -8.49 -10.32
C VAL A 244 12.38 -7.12 -10.64
N ALA A 245 11.67 -6.54 -9.67
CA ALA A 245 11.35 -5.11 -9.66
C ALA A 245 12.18 -4.42 -8.58
N THR A 246 13.13 -3.57 -8.99
CA THR A 246 14.01 -2.85 -8.05
C THR A 246 13.35 -1.65 -7.39
N GLY A 247 12.27 -1.13 -8.00
CA GLY A 247 11.63 0.09 -7.54
C GLY A 247 12.46 1.34 -7.81
N PRO A 248 11.98 2.52 -7.39
CA PRO A 248 12.67 3.79 -7.62
C PRO A 248 13.92 3.99 -6.76
N ALA A 249 14.09 3.21 -5.69
CA ALA A 249 15.12 3.43 -4.68
C ALA A 249 16.42 2.65 -4.93
N VAL A 250 16.39 1.58 -5.74
CA VAL A 250 17.57 0.81 -6.14
C VAL A 250 17.68 0.81 -7.66
N SER A 251 18.82 1.26 -8.17
CA SER A 251 19.15 1.16 -9.59
C SER A 251 19.47 -0.28 -9.95
N PRO A 252 19.00 -0.81 -11.11
CA PRO A 252 19.39 -2.13 -11.58
C PRO A 252 20.91 -2.37 -11.63
N ALA A 253 21.70 -1.31 -11.86
CA ALA A 253 23.16 -1.42 -11.93
C ALA A 253 23.80 -1.81 -10.57
N GLU A 254 23.19 -1.44 -9.46
CA GLU A 254 23.67 -1.78 -8.11
C GLU A 254 23.57 -3.28 -7.84
N LEU A 255 22.71 -3.99 -8.58
CA LEU A 255 22.62 -5.45 -8.50
C LEU A 255 23.80 -6.14 -9.19
N GLY A 256 24.72 -5.46 -9.87
CA GLY A 256 25.90 -6.05 -10.48
C GLY A 256 25.62 -7.16 -11.50
N ALA A 257 26.58 -8.07 -11.69
CA ALA A 257 26.40 -9.22 -12.57
C ALA A 257 25.38 -10.21 -11.98
N LEU A 258 24.47 -10.69 -12.83
CA LEU A 258 23.37 -11.60 -12.50
C LEU A 258 23.32 -12.77 -13.49
N PRO A 259 22.83 -13.96 -13.08
CA PRO A 259 22.62 -15.09 -13.98
C PRO A 259 21.62 -14.81 -15.11
N ASP A 260 21.73 -15.55 -16.22
CA ASP A 260 20.83 -15.42 -17.38
C ASP A 260 19.34 -15.70 -17.06
N SER A 261 19.07 -16.45 -16.00
CA SER A 261 17.72 -16.72 -15.50
C SER A 261 17.07 -15.51 -14.81
N VAL A 262 17.80 -14.42 -14.61
CA VAL A 262 17.32 -13.22 -13.91
C VAL A 262 17.00 -12.11 -14.90
N ARG A 263 15.76 -11.62 -14.86
CA ARG A 263 15.28 -10.46 -15.61
C ARG A 263 14.99 -9.31 -14.65
N VAL A 264 15.74 -8.22 -14.75
CA VAL A 264 15.59 -7.05 -13.89
C VAL A 264 14.89 -5.91 -14.62
N SER A 265 13.98 -5.23 -13.93
CA SER A 265 13.39 -3.97 -14.38
C SER A 265 13.26 -3.01 -13.19
N PRO A 266 13.44 -1.68 -13.39
CA PRO A 266 13.08 -0.70 -12.37
C PRO A 266 11.61 -0.78 -11.96
N TRP A 267 10.74 -1.10 -12.93
CA TRP A 267 9.30 -1.13 -12.74
C TRP A 267 8.64 -2.28 -13.52
N LEU A 268 7.66 -2.94 -12.90
CA LEU A 268 6.87 -4.00 -13.53
C LEU A 268 5.38 -3.73 -13.31
N PRO A 269 4.51 -4.10 -14.29
CA PRO A 269 3.06 -4.03 -14.12
C PRO A 269 2.61 -5.17 -13.18
N GLN A 270 2.85 -5.03 -11.87
CA GLN A 270 2.69 -6.07 -10.86
C GLN A 270 1.30 -6.73 -10.89
N ALA A 271 0.22 -5.93 -11.04
CA ALA A 271 -1.14 -6.44 -11.16
C ALA A 271 -1.35 -7.42 -12.33
N ARG A 272 -0.52 -7.33 -13.37
CA ARG A 272 -0.54 -8.26 -14.52
C ARG A 272 0.46 -9.41 -14.36
N LEU A 273 1.43 -9.29 -13.46
CA LEU A 273 2.48 -10.27 -13.24
C LEU A 273 1.94 -11.50 -12.49
N TRP A 274 1.05 -11.29 -11.52
CA TRP A 274 0.56 -12.32 -10.60
C TRP A 274 0.10 -13.64 -11.24
N ARG A 275 -0.54 -13.59 -12.43
CA ARG A 275 -1.01 -14.79 -13.15
C ARG A 275 0.11 -15.71 -13.67
N HIS A 276 1.36 -15.34 -13.49
CA HIS A 276 2.52 -16.08 -13.98
C HIS A 276 3.48 -16.46 -12.86
N VAL A 277 3.26 -16.00 -11.63
CA VAL A 277 4.21 -16.13 -10.53
C VAL A 277 3.83 -17.32 -9.68
N ASP A 278 4.82 -18.15 -9.35
CA ASP A 278 4.65 -19.34 -8.51
C ASP A 278 5.05 -19.10 -7.05
N LEU A 279 5.93 -18.12 -6.81
CA LEU A 279 6.37 -17.66 -5.51
C LEU A 279 6.76 -16.17 -5.59
N VAL A 280 6.51 -15.40 -4.53
CA VAL A 280 7.06 -14.04 -4.41
C VAL A 280 7.99 -13.92 -3.20
N VAL A 281 9.17 -13.33 -3.39
CA VAL A 281 10.08 -12.92 -2.33
C VAL A 281 10.00 -11.40 -2.19
N HIS A 282 9.54 -10.91 -1.03
CA HIS A 282 9.29 -9.48 -0.89
C HIS A 282 9.44 -8.92 0.53
N HIS A 283 9.56 -7.60 0.62
CA HIS A 283 9.68 -6.86 1.88
C HIS A 283 8.44 -6.86 2.81
N GLY A 284 7.31 -7.46 2.44
CA GLY A 284 6.10 -7.42 3.30
C GLY A 284 5.22 -6.16 3.16
N GLY A 285 5.47 -5.28 2.17
CA GLY A 285 4.56 -4.16 1.92
C GLY A 285 3.15 -4.60 1.52
N SER A 286 2.14 -3.91 2.06
CA SER A 286 0.72 -4.27 1.96
C SER A 286 0.22 -4.52 0.53
N GLY A 287 0.60 -3.69 -0.44
CA GLY A 287 0.18 -3.86 -1.84
C GLY A 287 0.67 -5.17 -2.48
N THR A 288 1.93 -5.54 -2.22
CA THR A 288 2.50 -6.81 -2.71
C THR A 288 1.89 -8.00 -1.96
N MET A 289 1.74 -7.89 -0.63
CA MET A 289 1.15 -8.96 0.21
C MET A 289 -0.29 -9.27 -0.22
N LEU A 290 -1.15 -8.26 -0.29
CA LEU A 290 -2.55 -8.43 -0.70
C LEU A 290 -2.66 -8.87 -2.17
N GLY A 291 -1.76 -8.41 -3.04
CA GLY A 291 -1.68 -8.87 -4.42
C GLY A 291 -1.37 -10.37 -4.53
N ALA A 292 -0.42 -10.86 -3.72
CA ALA A 292 -0.06 -12.26 -3.66
C ALA A 292 -1.18 -13.13 -3.05
N PHE A 293 -1.81 -12.67 -1.96
CA PHE A 293 -2.99 -13.34 -1.41
C PHE A 293 -4.13 -13.43 -2.43
N ALA A 294 -4.46 -12.33 -3.12
CA ALA A 294 -5.52 -12.31 -4.13
C ALA A 294 -5.23 -13.25 -5.31
N ALA A 295 -3.95 -13.51 -5.60
CA ALA A 295 -3.50 -14.39 -6.66
C ALA A 295 -3.32 -15.85 -6.22
N GLY A 296 -3.40 -16.14 -4.92
CA GLY A 296 -3.12 -17.47 -4.38
C GLY A 296 -1.64 -17.87 -4.46
N VAL A 297 -0.74 -16.89 -4.38
CA VAL A 297 0.71 -17.09 -4.52
C VAL A 297 1.37 -17.17 -3.14
N PRO A 298 2.13 -18.23 -2.83
CA PRO A 298 2.94 -18.31 -1.62
C PRO A 298 3.97 -17.18 -1.51
N GLN A 299 4.36 -16.84 -0.28
CA GLN A 299 5.19 -15.66 0.00
C GLN A 299 6.40 -16.00 0.87
N LEU A 300 7.58 -15.47 0.51
CA LEU A 300 8.72 -15.34 1.42
C LEU A 300 8.91 -13.86 1.77
N VAL A 301 8.74 -13.52 3.04
CA VAL A 301 8.74 -12.13 3.51
C VAL A 301 10.06 -11.77 4.20
N LEU A 302 10.69 -10.69 3.74
CA LEU A 302 11.96 -10.13 4.23
C LEU A 302 11.74 -8.68 4.74
N PRO A 303 11.08 -8.49 5.89
CA PRO A 303 10.65 -7.16 6.36
C PRO A 303 11.83 -6.26 6.73
N GLN A 304 11.69 -4.97 6.43
CA GLN A 304 12.68 -3.91 6.69
C GLN A 304 12.18 -2.81 7.64
N GLY A 305 10.87 -2.55 7.70
CA GLY A 305 10.34 -1.44 8.50
C GLY A 305 8.82 -1.30 8.46
N SER A 306 8.27 -0.42 9.29
CA SER A 306 6.83 -0.11 9.33
C SER A 306 5.96 -1.37 9.54
N ASP A 307 4.82 -1.45 8.87
CA ASP A 307 3.84 -2.54 8.93
C ASP A 307 4.36 -3.90 8.43
N GLN A 308 5.54 -3.94 7.80
CA GLN A 308 6.09 -5.11 7.13
C GLN A 308 6.29 -6.30 8.07
N PHE A 309 6.67 -6.07 9.33
CA PHE A 309 6.87 -7.15 10.31
C PHE A 309 5.54 -7.80 10.70
N ALA A 310 4.50 -6.99 10.93
CA ALA A 310 3.16 -7.49 11.22
C ALA A 310 2.57 -8.24 10.01
N ASN A 311 2.82 -7.74 8.79
CA ASN A 311 2.44 -8.40 7.55
C ASN A 311 3.18 -9.74 7.36
N ALA A 312 4.48 -9.79 7.67
CA ALA A 312 5.28 -11.02 7.61
C ALA A 312 4.74 -12.09 8.57
N GLU A 313 4.37 -11.69 9.79
CA GLU A 313 3.74 -12.59 10.75
C GLU A 313 2.36 -13.06 10.28
N ALA A 314 1.55 -12.18 9.69
CA ALA A 314 0.25 -12.56 9.15
C ALA A 314 0.37 -13.61 8.02
N VAL A 315 1.34 -13.45 7.12
CA VAL A 315 1.65 -14.44 6.07
C VAL A 315 2.06 -15.78 6.68
N HIS A 316 2.96 -15.76 7.66
CA HIS A 316 3.46 -16.96 8.31
C HIS A 316 2.36 -17.69 9.09
N ALA A 317 1.61 -16.97 9.92
CA ALA A 317 0.53 -17.51 10.75
C ALA A 317 -0.64 -18.06 9.91
N ALA A 318 -0.90 -17.49 8.74
CA ALA A 318 -1.88 -18.02 7.80
C ALA A 318 -1.43 -19.32 7.11
N GLY A 319 -0.15 -19.71 7.27
CA GLY A 319 0.45 -20.83 6.56
C GLY A 319 0.64 -20.59 5.06
N ALA A 320 0.48 -19.35 4.59
CA ALA A 320 0.58 -18.99 3.17
C ALA A 320 2.01 -18.63 2.74
N GLY A 321 3.00 -18.84 3.62
CA GLY A 321 4.37 -18.44 3.36
C GLY A 321 5.28 -18.53 4.58
N ALA A 322 6.48 -18.00 4.44
CA ALA A 322 7.50 -17.92 5.48
C ALA A 322 8.05 -16.50 5.63
N ARG A 323 8.77 -16.25 6.73
CA ARG A 323 9.47 -14.99 6.99
C ARG A 323 10.91 -15.25 7.44
N LEU A 324 11.82 -14.38 7.06
CA LEU A 324 13.20 -14.31 7.58
C LEU A 324 13.45 -12.88 8.06
N LEU A 325 14.01 -12.72 9.26
CA LEU A 325 14.17 -11.42 9.91
C LEU A 325 15.63 -11.02 10.03
N GLY A 326 15.94 -9.76 9.69
CA GLY A 326 17.26 -9.18 9.95
C GLY A 326 18.40 -10.06 9.45
N ALA A 327 19.31 -10.43 10.35
CA ALA A 327 20.48 -11.26 10.03
C ALA A 327 20.13 -12.70 9.60
N ASP A 328 18.93 -13.21 9.91
CA ASP A 328 18.49 -14.54 9.49
C ASP A 328 18.14 -14.60 7.99
N ALA A 329 18.02 -13.44 7.33
CA ALA A 329 17.76 -13.34 5.89
C ALA A 329 19.06 -13.46 5.06
N ASP A 330 19.91 -14.42 5.39
CA ASP A 330 21.13 -14.71 4.62
C ASP A 330 20.84 -15.49 3.34
N ARG A 331 21.87 -15.64 2.50
CA ARG A 331 21.77 -16.32 1.21
C ARG A 331 21.28 -17.77 1.33
N ASP A 332 21.81 -18.52 2.28
CA ASP A 332 21.53 -19.96 2.39
C ASP A 332 20.12 -20.18 2.94
N ALA A 333 19.71 -19.36 3.93
CA ALA A 333 18.36 -19.34 4.47
C ALA A 333 17.33 -18.98 3.38
N ILE A 334 17.58 -17.92 2.59
CA ILE A 334 16.67 -17.54 1.49
C ILE A 334 16.60 -18.66 0.45
N THR A 335 17.75 -19.23 0.05
CA THR A 335 17.81 -20.32 -0.94
C THR A 335 17.01 -21.54 -0.46
N GLY A 336 17.18 -21.93 0.80
CA GLY A 336 16.43 -23.01 1.43
C GLY A 336 14.92 -22.74 1.44
N ARG A 337 14.49 -21.56 1.91
CA ARG A 337 13.06 -21.22 1.97
C ARG A 337 12.39 -21.10 0.61
N VAL A 338 13.09 -20.57 -0.40
CA VAL A 338 12.57 -20.55 -1.78
C VAL A 338 12.34 -21.97 -2.27
N ARG A 339 13.30 -22.89 -2.07
CA ARG A 339 13.16 -24.30 -2.47
C ARG A 339 12.00 -24.98 -1.76
N ASP A 340 11.91 -24.80 -0.45
CA ASP A 340 10.86 -25.43 0.36
C ASP A 340 9.47 -24.95 -0.06
N LEU A 341 9.27 -23.63 -0.18
CA LEU A 341 7.98 -23.04 -0.53
C LEU A 341 7.51 -23.40 -1.95
N LEU A 342 8.44 -23.54 -2.90
CA LEU A 342 8.10 -24.02 -4.24
C LEU A 342 7.60 -25.47 -4.23
N ALA A 343 8.03 -26.29 -3.28
CA ALA A 343 7.54 -27.65 -3.11
C ALA A 343 6.28 -27.75 -2.21
N ASP A 344 6.03 -26.77 -1.35
CA ASP A 344 5.01 -26.82 -0.30
C ASP A 344 3.55 -26.72 -0.81
N GLU A 345 2.87 -27.87 -0.85
CA GLU A 345 1.44 -27.97 -1.20
C GLU A 345 0.50 -27.35 -0.15
N ALA A 346 0.89 -27.38 1.13
CA ALA A 346 0.09 -26.79 2.20
C ALA A 346 0.09 -25.27 2.08
N ALA A 347 1.26 -24.66 1.79
CA ALA A 347 1.37 -23.23 1.55
C ALA A 347 0.54 -22.77 0.33
N ARG A 348 0.59 -23.53 -0.78
CA ARG A 348 -0.27 -23.27 -1.95
C ARG A 348 -1.76 -23.38 -1.60
N THR A 349 -2.14 -24.38 -0.82
CA THR A 349 -3.53 -24.56 -0.38
C THR A 349 -3.99 -23.40 0.50
N ALA A 350 -3.17 -22.95 1.45
CA ALA A 350 -3.45 -21.80 2.31
C ALA A 350 -3.59 -20.51 1.50
N ALA A 351 -2.66 -20.24 0.57
CA ALA A 351 -2.74 -19.09 -0.33
C ALA A 351 -4.02 -19.14 -1.20
N GLY A 352 -4.40 -20.31 -1.70
CA GLY A 352 -5.65 -20.50 -2.44
C GLY A 352 -6.92 -20.20 -1.63
N ARG A 353 -6.93 -20.52 -0.32
CA ARG A 353 -8.04 -20.16 0.57
C ARG A 353 -8.17 -18.65 0.73
N LEU A 354 -7.04 -17.95 0.91
CA LEU A 354 -7.01 -16.48 1.01
C LEU A 354 -7.47 -15.83 -0.30
N ALA A 355 -7.08 -16.38 -1.45
CA ALA A 355 -7.55 -15.91 -2.75
C ALA A 355 -9.07 -16.04 -2.88
N ALA A 356 -9.64 -17.17 -2.44
CA ALA A 356 -11.09 -17.39 -2.44
C ALA A 356 -11.83 -16.44 -1.50
N GLU A 357 -11.29 -16.20 -0.29
CA GLU A 357 -11.84 -15.24 0.65
C GLU A 357 -11.84 -13.81 0.06
N ILE A 358 -10.71 -13.36 -0.48
CA ILE A 358 -10.60 -12.05 -1.15
C ILE A 358 -11.60 -11.96 -2.30
N ALA A 359 -11.74 -13.01 -3.12
CA ALA A 359 -12.66 -13.01 -4.24
C ALA A 359 -14.13 -12.81 -3.81
N ALA A 360 -14.50 -13.32 -2.63
CA ALA A 360 -15.84 -13.21 -2.04
C ALA A 360 -16.13 -11.85 -1.37
N MET A 361 -15.10 -11.02 -1.13
CA MET A 361 -15.29 -9.67 -0.57
C MET A 361 -16.06 -8.76 -1.55
N PRO A 362 -16.81 -7.76 -1.04
CA PRO A 362 -17.51 -6.78 -1.89
C PRO A 362 -16.56 -6.07 -2.84
N SER A 363 -16.89 -6.03 -4.13
CA SER A 363 -16.03 -5.41 -5.12
C SER A 363 -16.05 -3.88 -5.02
N PRO A 364 -15.04 -3.19 -5.60
CA PRO A 364 -15.12 -1.73 -5.74
C PRO A 364 -16.37 -1.24 -6.47
N ALA A 365 -16.96 -2.05 -7.37
CA ALA A 365 -18.21 -1.71 -8.05
C ALA A 365 -19.43 -1.79 -7.10
N ASP A 366 -19.47 -2.82 -6.25
CA ASP A 366 -20.53 -2.97 -5.24
C ASP A 366 -20.48 -1.82 -4.23
N LEU A 367 -19.26 -1.44 -3.80
CA LEU A 367 -19.08 -0.32 -2.89
C LEU A 367 -19.40 1.03 -3.56
N ALA A 368 -18.97 1.23 -4.81
CA ALA A 368 -19.27 2.44 -5.58
C ALA A 368 -20.78 2.71 -5.66
N ALA A 369 -21.59 1.68 -5.92
CA ALA A 369 -23.04 1.80 -5.97
C ALA A 369 -23.66 2.25 -4.62
N ARG A 370 -23.00 1.96 -3.51
CA ARG A 370 -23.46 2.25 -2.14
C ARG A 370 -22.90 3.56 -1.56
N LEU A 371 -22.03 4.28 -2.26
CA LEU A 371 -21.47 5.54 -1.76
C LEU A 371 -22.53 6.58 -1.33
N PRO A 372 -23.69 6.73 -2.00
CA PRO A 372 -24.74 7.64 -1.54
C PRO A 372 -25.39 7.24 -0.21
N GLU A 373 -25.33 5.96 0.17
CA GLU A 373 -25.79 5.47 1.48
C GLU A 373 -24.76 5.76 2.57
N LEU A 374 -23.47 5.59 2.22
CA LEU A 374 -22.33 5.79 3.13
C LEU A 374 -21.98 7.26 3.37
N ALA A 375 -22.53 8.16 2.56
CA ALA A 375 -22.37 9.60 2.69
C ALA A 375 -23.53 10.29 3.44
N ARG A 376 -24.34 9.52 4.18
CA ARG A 376 -25.38 10.02 5.07
C ARG A 376 -24.94 9.82 6.52
#